data_AF-A0A7X8R3K8-F1
#
_entry.id   AF-A0A7X8R3K8-F1
#
_cell.length_a   1.000
_cell.length_b   1.000
_cell.length_c   1.000
_cell.angle_alpha   90.00
_cell.angle_beta   90.00
_cell.angle_gamma   90.00
#
_symmetry.space_group_name_H-M   'P 1'
#
loop_
_entity.id
_entity.type
_entity.pdbx_description
1 polymer ?
#
loop_
_entity_poly.entity_id
_entity_poly.type
_entity_poly.pdbx_seq_one_letter_code
_entity_poly.pdbx_strand_id
1 'polypeptide(L)' 'LAFSGMRVGEISAPFRYRGGYSIIQLLALEPERIKSFAEAREQLRADYIQSHHTQAIADWLEQAKKHYKIRISL' A
#
# COMPACT_ATOMS: atom_id res chain seq x y z
N LEU A 1 -6.27 0.83 13.32
CA LEU A 1 -5.66 -0.52 13.24
C LEU A 1 -5.78 -1.21 14.59
N ALA A 2 -5.67 -2.55 14.67
CA ALA A 2 -5.90 -3.32 15.89
C ALA A 2 -5.02 -2.92 17.11
N PHE A 3 -3.98 -2.12 16.89
CA PHE A 3 -3.04 -1.63 17.88
C PHE A 3 -3.25 -0.17 18.32
N SER A 4 -4.27 0.51 17.80
CA SER A 4 -4.55 1.91 18.13
C SER A 4 -4.94 2.04 19.61
N GLY A 5 -4.13 2.74 20.41
CA GLY A 5 -4.37 2.96 21.84
C GLY A 5 -3.68 1.95 22.79
N MET A 6 -2.93 0.99 22.26
CA MET A 6 -2.11 0.08 23.09
C MET A 6 -0.91 0.81 23.69
N ARG A 7 -0.46 0.36 24.87
CA ARG A 7 0.80 0.77 25.46
C ARG A 7 1.97 -0.08 24.95
N VAL A 8 3.18 0.48 24.93
CA VAL A 8 4.39 -0.29 24.65
C VAL A 8 4.53 -1.42 25.67
N GLY A 9 4.78 -2.64 25.19
CA GLY A 9 4.81 -3.88 25.94
C GLY A 9 3.47 -4.62 26.03
N GLU A 10 2.34 -3.97 25.71
CA GLU A 10 1.00 -4.55 25.79
C GLU A 10 0.77 -5.61 24.71
N ILE A 11 0.05 -6.68 25.07
CA ILE A 11 -0.35 -7.77 24.17
C ILE A 11 -1.83 -7.57 23.84
N SER A 12 -2.17 -7.63 22.55
CA SER A 12 -3.54 -7.47 22.08
C SER A 12 -4.43 -8.66 22.45
N ALA A 13 -5.75 -8.44 22.50
CA ALA A 13 -6.68 -9.55 22.37
C ALA A 13 -6.54 -10.23 20.99
N PRO A 14 -6.91 -11.52 20.85
CA PRO A 14 -6.95 -12.18 19.55
C PRO A 14 -7.90 -11.45 18.58
N PHE A 15 -7.42 -11.08 17.40
CA PHE A 15 -8.23 -10.45 16.35
C PHE A 15 -8.11 -11.20 15.02
N ARG A 16 -9.15 -11.10 14.18
CA ARG A 16 -9.14 -11.78 12.88
C ARG A 16 -8.23 -11.06 11.90
N TYR A 17 -7.33 -11.80 11.26
CA TYR A 17 -6.46 -11.30 10.21
C TYR A 17 -6.14 -12.41 9.22
N ARG A 18 -6.24 -12.12 7.91
CA ARG A 18 -5.96 -13.06 6.79
C ARG A 18 -6.56 -14.47 6.96
N GLY A 19 -7.79 -14.57 7.47
CA GLY A 19 -8.51 -15.84 7.61
C GLY A 19 -8.22 -16.64 8.88
N GLY A 20 -7.34 -16.16 9.77
CA GLY A 20 -7.08 -16.74 11.08
C GLY A 20 -7.24 -15.73 12.22
N TYR A 21 -6.71 -16.09 13.39
CA TYR A 21 -6.58 -15.20 14.54
C TYR A 21 -5.11 -14.82 14.74
N SER A 22 -4.87 -13.58 15.12
CA SER A 22 -3.54 -13.04 15.42
C SER A 22 -3.54 -12.36 16.78
N ILE A 23 -2.41 -12.47 17.47
CA ILE A 23 -2.10 -11.79 18.73
C ILE A 23 -0.80 -11.03 18.49
N ILE A 24 -0.74 -9.75 18.84
CA ILE A 24 0.43 -8.90 18.64
C ILE A 24 0.88 -8.26 19.94
N GLN A 25 2.18 -8.00 20.08
CA GLN A 25 2.75 -7.18 21.14
C GLN A 25 3.27 -5.87 20.56
N LEU A 26 2.95 -4.74 21.19
CA LEU A 26 3.46 -3.44 20.76
C LEU A 26 4.88 -3.23 21.31
N LEU A 27 5.92 -3.35 20.48
CA LEU A 27 7.31 -3.24 20.93
C LEU A 27 7.79 -1.79 21.07
N ALA A 28 7.33 -0.90 20.20
CA ALA A 28 7.68 0.51 20.19
C ALA A 28 6.59 1.31 19.47
N LEU A 29 6.50 2.60 19.79
CA LEU A 29 5.64 3.55 19.11
C LEU A 29 6.48 4.75 18.71
N GLU A 30 6.65 4.97 17.42
CA GLU A 30 7.21 6.23 16.92
C GLU A 30 6.10 7.29 16.86
N PRO A 31 6.28 8.46 17.50
CA PRO A 31 5.27 9.51 17.48
C PRO A 31 5.06 10.01 16.05
N GLU A 32 3.83 10.40 15.76
CA GLU A 32 3.48 10.94 14.45
C GLU A 32 4.29 12.22 14.21
N ARG A 33 5.02 12.25 13.09
CA ARG A 33 5.72 13.44 12.62
C ARG A 33 5.64 13.53 11.11
N ILE A 34 5.66 14.77 10.63
CA ILE A 34 5.81 15.02 9.20
C ILE A 34 7.24 14.68 8.80
N LYS A 35 7.40 13.77 7.84
CA LYS A 35 8.71 13.46 7.25
C LYS A 35 9.22 14.69 6.50
N SER A 36 10.52 14.96 6.61
CA SER A 36 11.16 15.96 5.76
C SER A 36 11.20 15.48 4.31
N PHE A 37 11.35 16.42 3.37
CA PHE A 37 11.49 16.07 1.96
C PHE A 37 12.68 15.13 1.71
N ALA A 38 13.82 15.35 2.39
CA ALA A 38 15.01 14.51 2.24
C ALA A 38 14.76 13.06 2.64
N GLU A 39 14.04 12.83 3.74
CA GLU A 39 13.69 11.49 4.23
C GLU A 39 12.68 10.79 3.32
N ALA A 40 11.76 11.55 2.73
CA ALA A 40 10.70 11.00 1.90
C ALA A 40 11.07 10.93 0.41
N ARG A 41 12.18 11.56 -0.01
CA ARG A 41 12.51 11.77 -1.44
C ARG A 41 12.53 10.48 -2.25
N GLU A 42 13.19 9.46 -1.73
CA GLU A 42 13.38 8.21 -2.47
C GLU A 42 12.06 7.44 -2.59
N GLN A 43 11.27 7.41 -1.52
CA GLN A 43 9.93 6.82 -1.54
C GLN A 43 9.02 7.56 -2.54
N LEU A 44 8.99 8.91 -2.46
CA LEU A 44 8.21 9.72 -3.40
C LEU A 44 8.63 9.49 -4.85
N ARG A 45 9.93 9.37 -5.10
CA ARG A 45 10.47 9.08 -6.45
C ARG A 45 9.97 7.73 -6.95
N ALA A 46 10.05 6.68 -6.14
CA ALA A 46 9.58 5.35 -6.49
C ALA A 46 8.07 5.36 -6.78
N ASP A 47 7.27 5.96 -5.90
CA ASP A 47 5.82 6.06 -6.03
C ASP A 47 5.42 6.86 -7.28
N TYR A 48 6.13 7.96 -7.55
CA TYR A 48 5.93 8.78 -8.75
C TYR A 48 6.23 7.99 -10.02
N ILE A 49 7.37 7.31 -10.10
CA ILE A 49 7.73 6.50 -11.28
C ILE A 49 6.69 5.39 -11.50
N GLN A 50 6.30 4.68 -10.44
CA GLN A 50 5.33 3.59 -10.53
C GLN A 50 3.95 4.07 -11.01
N SER A 51 3.47 5.19 -10.47
CA SER A 51 2.18 5.77 -10.88
C SER A 51 2.20 6.22 -12.34
N HIS A 52 3.24 6.92 -12.77
CA HIS A 52 3.39 7.33 -14.17
C HIS A 52 3.52 6.15 -15.12
N HIS A 53 4.26 5.11 -14.74
CA HIS A 53 4.38 3.89 -15.54
C HIS A 53 3.02 3.19 -15.69
N THR A 54 2.26 3.08 -14.60
CA THR A 54 0.92 2.50 -14.61
C THR A 54 -0.02 3.30 -15.53
N GLN A 55 0.02 4.63 -15.44
CA GLN A 55 -0.78 5.50 -16.29
C GLN A 55 -0.39 5.35 -17.77
N ALA A 56 0.91 5.37 -18.08
CA ALA A 56 1.40 5.22 -19.45
C ALA A 56 0.98 3.89 -20.08
N ILE A 57 1.04 2.80 -19.32
CA ILE A 57 0.55 1.48 -19.78
C ILE A 57 -0.95 1.52 -20.02
N ALA A 58 -1.73 2.10 -19.10
CA ALA A 58 -3.18 2.22 -19.25
C ALA A 58 -3.54 3.00 -20.52
N ASP A 59 -2.90 4.16 -20.73
CA ASP A 59 -3.14 5.01 -21.90
C ASP A 59 -2.73 4.32 -23.20
N TRP A 60 -1.62 3.57 -23.18
CA TRP A 60 -1.19 2.77 -24.32
C TRP A 60 -2.16 1.64 -24.63
N LEU A 61 -2.65 0.91 -23.62
CA LEU A 61 -3.63 -0.15 -23.78
C LEU A 61 -4.94 0.40 -24.35
N GLU A 62 -5.41 1.55 -23.86
CA GLU A 62 -6.63 2.19 -24.37
C GLU A 62 -6.48 2.61 -25.84
N GLN A 63 -5.32 3.10 -26.24
CA GLN A 63 -5.03 3.36 -27.66
C GLN A 63 -4.99 2.09 -28.49
N ALA A 64 -4.31 1.04 -28.01
CA ALA A 64 -4.24 -0.24 -28.72
C ALA A 64 -5.63 -0.83 -28.94
N LYS A 65 -6.49 -0.84 -27.90
CA LYS A 65 -7.87 -1.34 -27.99
C LYS A 65 -8.70 -0.67 -29.10
N LYS A 66 -8.45 0.61 -29.43
CA LYS A 66 -9.17 1.32 -30.51
C LYS A 66 -8.86 0.77 -31.90
N HIS A 67 -7.69 0.16 -32.08
CA HIS A 67 -7.23 -0.32 -33.38
C HIS A 67 -7.39 -1.84 -33.57
N TYR A 68 -7.72 -2.59 -32.51
CA TYR A 68 -7.85 -4.05 -32.56
C TYR A 68 -9.22 -4.53 -32.09
N LYS A 69 -9.86 -5.40 -32.89
CA LYS A 69 -11.11 -6.05 -32.52
C LYS A 69 -10.82 -7.22 -31.58
N ILE A 70 -10.94 -6.99 -30.27
CA ILE A 70 -10.73 -8.02 -29.24
C ILE A 70 -12.00 -8.89 -29.14
N ARG A 71 -11.87 -10.21 -29.30
CA ARG A 71 -12.94 -11.18 -29.06
C ARG A 71 -12.51 -12.10 -27.93
N ILE A 72 -13.24 -12.08 -26.82
CA ILE A 72 -13.01 -12.98 -25.68
C ILE A 72 -14.05 -14.10 -25.78
N SER A 73 -13.59 -15.31 -26.07
CA SER A 73 -14.39 -16.54 -25.95
C SER A 73 -14.17 -17.12 -24.56
N LEU A 74 -15.26 -17.18 -23.78
CA LEU A 74 -15.37 -17.88 -22.51
C LEU A 74 -15.78 -19.33 -22.75
#